data_AF-A0AA39QRE6-F1
#
_entry.id   AF-A0AA39QRE6-F1
#
_cell.length_a   1.000
_cell.length_b   1.000
_cell.length_c   1.000
_cell.angle_alpha   90.00
_cell.angle_beta   90.00
_cell.angle_gamma   90.00
#
_symmetry.space_group_name_H-M   'P 1'
#
loop_
_entity.id
_entity.type
_entity.pdbx_description
1 polymer ?
#
loop_
_entity_poly.entity_id
_entity_poly.type
_entity_poly.pdbx_seq_one_letter_code
_entity_poly.pdbx_strand_id
1 'polypeptide(L)'
;MDTLIARILILVFALLYCGSHLSAWNFQFPTVVEMWMWRGACFTMLCAPPLFLHFQILANPYGRGKFWVGTDEDNWGDRSAMDKTRIVLKYGFFVVHWFLASLVLEKFLLFSRLYLVAESLASLRSPANGTYTTVDWTEYIPHFS
;
A
#
# COMPACT_ATOMS: atom_id res chain seq x y z
N MET A 1 4.20 6.45 -22.20
CA MET A 1 5.20 6.22 -21.12
C MET A 1 4.78 6.86 -19.81
N ASP A 2 3.92 7.87 -19.86
CA ASP A 2 3.65 8.81 -18.77
C ASP A 2 2.92 8.17 -17.58
N THR A 3 2.03 7.22 -17.83
CA THR A 3 1.26 6.54 -16.78
C THR A 3 2.09 5.57 -15.95
N LEU A 4 3.10 4.91 -16.55
CA LEU A 4 3.98 3.98 -15.84
C LEU A 4 4.91 4.74 -14.89
N ILE A 5 5.51 5.83 -15.38
CA ILE A 5 6.38 6.70 -14.57
C ILE A 5 5.59 7.27 -13.39
N ALA A 6 4.38 7.79 -13.63
CA ALA A 6 3.53 8.30 -12.56
C ALA A 6 3.22 7.24 -11.48
N ARG A 7 2.92 5.99 -11.88
CA ARG A 7 2.67 4.88 -10.93
C ARG A 7 3.89 4.52 -10.10
N ILE A 8 5.07 4.49 -10.73
CA ILE A 8 6.34 4.22 -10.03
C ILE A 8 6.62 5.34 -9.02
N LEU A 9 6.47 6.61 -9.43
CA LEU A 9 6.67 7.75 -8.53
C LEU A 9 5.72 7.68 -7.32
N ILE A 10 4.43 7.43 -7.55
CA ILE A 10 3.44 7.27 -6.47
C ILE A 10 3.86 6.14 -5.51
N LEU A 11 4.33 5.01 -6.03
CA LEU A 11 4.78 3.90 -5.19
C LEU A 11 6.02 4.27 -4.37
N VAL A 12 7.00 4.96 -4.97
CA VAL A 12 8.18 5.44 -4.25
C VAL A 12 7.77 6.39 -3.11
N PHE A 13 6.93 7.39 -3.38
CA PHE A 13 6.44 8.30 -2.34
C PHE A 13 5.66 7.57 -1.25
N ALA A 14 4.81 6.60 -1.60
CA ALA A 14 4.06 5.80 -0.63
C ALA A 14 4.99 4.95 0.27
N LEU A 15 6.03 4.34 -0.29
CA LEU A 15 7.02 3.58 0.47
C LEU A 15 7.85 4.47 1.39
N LEU A 16 8.25 5.65 0.94
CA LEU A 16 8.97 6.63 1.78
C LEU A 16 8.12 7.09 2.96
N TYR A 17 6.85 7.45 2.70
CA TYR A 17 5.89 7.83 3.73
C TYR A 17 5.66 6.69 4.74
N CYS A 18 5.52 5.45 4.26
CA CYS A 18 5.36 4.31 5.15
C CYS A 18 6.64 4.01 5.95
N GLY A 19 7.81 4.14 5.32
CA GLY A 19 9.11 3.90 5.93
C GLY A 19 9.40 4.84 7.08
N SER A 20 8.99 6.12 6.99
CA SER A 20 9.14 7.09 8.08
C SER A 20 8.32 6.74 9.31
N HIS A 21 7.14 6.12 9.15
CA HIS A 21 6.34 5.66 10.29
C HIS A 21 6.86 4.34 10.86
N LEU A 22 7.39 3.47 10.00
CA LEU A 22 7.99 2.21 10.42
C LEU A 22 9.32 2.43 11.16
N SER A 23 10.08 3.49 10.86
CA SER A 23 11.31 3.82 11.61
C SER A 23 11.04 4.13 13.08
N ALA A 24 9.83 4.56 13.42
CA ALA A 24 9.34 4.71 14.80
C ALA A 24 8.97 3.36 15.47
N TRP A 25 9.57 2.24 15.04
CA TRP A 25 9.27 0.88 15.54
C TRP A 25 9.41 0.70 17.05
N ASN A 26 10.36 1.44 17.65
CA ASN A 26 10.69 1.42 19.08
C ASN A 26 10.20 2.67 19.82
N PHE A 27 9.25 3.41 19.23
CA PHE A 27 8.66 4.56 19.90
C PHE A 27 7.89 4.13 21.15
N GLN A 28 7.84 5.00 22.17
CA GLN A 28 7.13 4.71 23.42
C GLN A 28 5.64 4.97 23.22
N PHE A 29 4.83 3.90 23.26
CA PHE A 29 3.37 3.98 23.18
C PHE A 29 2.76 3.87 24.58
N PRO A 30 1.67 4.59 24.88
CA PRO A 30 0.98 4.50 26.16
C PRO A 30 0.46 3.09 26.45
N THR A 31 0.03 2.36 25.41
CA THR A 31 -0.45 0.98 25.53
C THR A 31 0.19 0.04 24.51
N VAL A 32 0.27 -1.25 24.87
CA VAL A 32 0.73 -2.32 23.96
C VAL A 32 -0.21 -2.49 22.77
N VAL A 33 -1.50 -2.19 22.95
CA VAL A 33 -2.49 -2.29 21.88
C VAL A 33 -2.24 -1.21 20.82
N GLU A 34 -2.03 0.05 21.22
CA GLU A 34 -1.71 1.16 20.31
C GLU A 34 -0.43 0.88 19.51
N MET A 35 0.58 0.30 20.16
CA MET A 35 1.83 -0.13 19.53
C MET A 35 1.61 -1.17 18.41
N TRP A 36 0.80 -2.21 18.67
CA TRP A 36 0.52 -3.22 17.64
C TRP A 36 -0.41 -2.69 16.55
N MET A 37 -1.37 -1.83 16.91
CA MET A 37 -2.22 -1.14 15.93
C MET A 37 -1.40 -0.24 15.01
N TRP A 38 -0.41 0.49 15.54
CA TRP A 38 0.55 1.28 14.76
C TRP A 38 1.34 0.42 13.78
N ARG A 39 1.91 -0.68 14.25
CA ARG A 39 2.66 -1.61 13.40
C ARG A 39 1.78 -2.21 12.31
N GLY A 40 0.57 -2.64 12.67
CA GLY A 40 -0.43 -3.13 11.73
C GLY A 40 -0.74 -2.08 10.67
N ALA A 41 -1.04 -0.85 11.07
CA ALA A 41 -1.29 0.28 10.18
C ALA A 41 -0.12 0.50 9.20
N CYS A 42 1.12 0.53 9.69
CA CYS A 42 2.32 0.61 8.85
C CYS A 42 2.39 -0.52 7.81
N PHE A 43 2.20 -1.79 8.21
CA PHE A 43 2.22 -2.90 7.25
C PHE A 43 1.12 -2.82 6.20
N THR A 44 -0.07 -2.36 6.58
CA THR A 44 -1.19 -2.23 5.64
C THR A 44 -0.91 -1.14 4.61
N MET A 45 -0.28 -0.03 5.01
CA MET A 45 0.15 1.02 4.10
C MET A 45 1.33 0.60 3.22
N LEU A 46 2.23 -0.24 3.73
CA LEU A 46 3.38 -0.75 2.98
C LEU A 46 2.95 -1.74 1.89
N CYS A 47 2.06 -2.67 2.22
CA CYS A 47 1.70 -3.80 1.35
C CYS A 47 0.62 -3.46 0.32
N ALA A 48 -0.34 -2.58 0.65
CA ALA A 48 -1.49 -2.35 -0.23
C ALA A 48 -1.14 -1.78 -1.63
N PRO A 49 -0.28 -0.74 -1.78
CA PRO A 49 0.04 -0.20 -3.10
C PRO A 49 0.82 -1.17 -4.01
N PRO A 50 1.86 -1.89 -3.53
CA PRO A 50 2.53 -2.92 -4.31
C PRO A 50 1.61 -4.08 -4.70
N LEU A 51 0.76 -4.56 -3.79
CA LEU A 51 -0.19 -5.64 -4.07
C LEU A 51 -1.20 -5.24 -5.15
N PHE A 52 -1.72 -4.01 -5.08
CA PHE A 52 -2.65 -3.49 -6.09
C PHE A 52 -1.99 -3.40 -7.47
N LEU A 53 -0.75 -2.88 -7.55
CA LEU A 53 -0.02 -2.80 -8.81
C LEU A 53 0.39 -4.18 -9.36
N HIS A 54 0.87 -5.07 -8.49
CA HIS A 54 1.24 -6.43 -8.84
C HIS A 54 0.05 -7.18 -9.44
N PHE A 55 -1.11 -7.11 -8.77
CA PHE A 55 -2.33 -7.70 -9.30
C PHE A 55 -2.81 -7.01 -10.58
N GLN A 56 -2.69 -5.69 -10.76
CA GLN A 56 -3.05 -5.06 -12.04
C GLN A 56 -2.17 -5.56 -13.20
N ILE A 57 -0.89 -5.81 -12.94
CA ILE A 57 0.04 -6.34 -13.96
C ILE A 57 -0.29 -7.82 -14.25
N LEU A 58 -0.58 -8.62 -13.22
CA LEU A 58 -0.94 -10.03 -13.37
C LEU A 58 -2.37 -10.26 -13.89
N ALA A 59 -3.31 -9.38 -13.56
CA ALA A 59 -4.67 -9.31 -14.12
C ALA A 59 -4.67 -8.74 -15.54
N ASN A 60 -3.53 -8.15 -15.96
CA ASN A 60 -3.29 -7.72 -17.32
C ASN A 60 -2.32 -8.64 -18.12
N PRO A 61 -2.55 -9.97 -18.25
CA PRO A 61 -1.89 -10.76 -19.28
C PRO A 61 -2.36 -10.38 -20.70
N TYR A 62 -3.50 -9.69 -20.83
CA TYR A 62 -4.26 -9.58 -22.08
C TYR A 62 -4.22 -8.20 -22.77
N GLY A 63 -3.76 -7.15 -22.10
CA GLY A 63 -3.64 -5.80 -22.66
C GLY A 63 -2.37 -5.53 -23.49
N ARG A 64 -1.47 -6.51 -23.64
CA ARG A 64 -0.27 -6.40 -24.50
C ARG A 64 -0.39 -7.11 -25.86
N GLY A 65 -1.60 -7.40 -26.32
CA GLY A 65 -1.80 -7.84 -27.72
C GLY A 65 -1.79 -9.36 -27.95
N LYS A 66 -2.23 -10.15 -26.95
CA LYS A 66 -2.64 -11.55 -27.16
C LYS A 66 -4.07 -11.83 -26.70
N PHE A 67 -4.91 -10.79 -26.64
CA PHE A 67 -6.35 -10.93 -26.90
C PHE A 67 -6.60 -10.94 -28.42
N TRP A 68 -5.77 -11.64 -29.19
CA TRP A 68 -6.30 -12.28 -30.37
C TRP A 68 -7.13 -13.45 -29.85
N VAL A 69 -8.30 -13.13 -29.32
CA VAL A 69 -9.45 -14.01 -29.40
C VAL A 69 -9.70 -14.18 -30.90
N GLY A 70 -8.95 -15.11 -31.52
CA GLY A 70 -9.00 -15.46 -32.94
C GLY A 70 -8.95 -14.29 -33.92
N THR A 71 -7.76 -13.91 -34.38
CA THR A 71 -7.62 -13.53 -35.81
C THR A 71 -7.24 -14.68 -36.70
N ASP A 72 -7.50 -15.90 -36.24
CA ASP A 72 -7.98 -16.87 -37.22
C ASP A 72 -9.47 -16.51 -37.40
N GLU A 73 -9.75 -15.63 -38.35
CA GLU A 73 -11.09 -15.34 -38.90
C GLU A 73 -11.82 -16.64 -39.33
N ASP A 74 -11.12 -17.76 -39.33
CA ASP A 74 -11.46 -19.07 -39.82
C ASP A 74 -11.93 -20.09 -38.74
N ASN A 75 -11.84 -19.82 -37.43
CA ASN A 75 -12.24 -20.80 -36.39
C ASN A 75 -13.16 -20.28 -35.25
N TRP A 76 -13.75 -19.08 -35.37
CA TRP A 76 -14.74 -18.59 -34.38
C TRP A 76 -16.06 -19.40 -34.38
N GLY A 77 -16.36 -20.05 -35.50
CA GLY A 77 -17.58 -20.85 -35.70
C GLY A 77 -17.56 -22.23 -35.03
N ASP A 78 -16.39 -22.80 -34.75
CA ASP A 78 -16.25 -24.19 -34.31
C ASP A 78 -16.20 -24.36 -32.77
N ARG A 79 -16.06 -23.25 -32.03
CA ARG A 79 -16.14 -23.28 -30.56
C ARG A 79 -17.58 -23.33 -30.10
N SER A 80 -17.92 -24.40 -29.38
CA SER A 80 -19.23 -24.59 -28.76
C SER A 80 -19.67 -23.34 -27.99
N ALA A 81 -20.96 -22.98 -28.09
CA ALA A 81 -21.52 -21.82 -27.36
C ALA A 81 -21.19 -21.86 -25.86
N MET A 82 -21.01 -23.07 -25.30
CA MET A 82 -20.64 -23.31 -23.91
C MET A 82 -19.23 -22.80 -23.53
N ASP A 83 -18.27 -22.83 -24.46
CA ASP A 83 -16.91 -22.32 -24.19
C ASP A 83 -16.88 -20.79 -24.15
N LYS A 84 -17.65 -20.13 -25.02
CA LYS A 84 -17.81 -18.68 -25.02
C LYS A 84 -18.45 -18.19 -23.71
N THR A 85 -19.51 -18.86 -23.26
CA THR A 85 -20.19 -18.55 -22.00
C THR A 85 -19.27 -18.73 -20.78
N ARG A 86 -18.49 -19.80 -20.71
CA ARG A 86 -17.56 -20.05 -19.59
C ARG A 86 -16.48 -18.99 -19.48
N ILE A 87 -15.94 -18.54 -20.61
CA ILE A 87 -14.94 -17.48 -20.70
C ILE A 87 -15.52 -16.17 -20.17
N VAL A 88 -16.66 -15.72 -20.69
CA VAL A 88 -17.32 -14.48 -20.26
C VAL A 88 -17.68 -14.50 -18.77
N LEU A 89 -18.21 -15.61 -18.25
CA LEU A 89 -18.55 -15.74 -16.83
C LEU A 89 -17.31 -15.68 -15.92
N LYS A 90 -16.21 -16.33 -16.31
CA LYS A 90 -14.95 -16.28 -15.55
C LYS A 90 -14.37 -14.87 -15.51
N TYR A 91 -14.38 -14.15 -16.64
CA TYR A 91 -13.94 -12.75 -16.69
C TYR A 91 -14.85 -11.83 -15.89
N GLY A 92 -16.18 -11.96 -16.04
CA GLY A 92 -17.14 -11.17 -15.26
C GLY A 92 -16.96 -11.38 -13.77
N PHE A 93 -16.84 -12.63 -13.32
CA PHE A 93 -16.58 -12.96 -11.92
C PHE A 93 -15.25 -12.36 -11.43
N PHE A 94 -14.17 -12.49 -12.21
CA PHE A 94 -12.86 -11.96 -11.86
C PHE A 94 -12.86 -10.42 -11.76
N VAL A 95 -13.48 -9.73 -12.71
CA VAL A 95 -13.59 -8.26 -12.73
C VAL A 95 -14.43 -7.76 -11.57
N VAL A 96 -15.58 -8.39 -11.30
CA VAL A 96 -16.45 -8.02 -10.17
C VAL A 96 -15.73 -8.26 -8.85
N HIS A 97 -15.10 -9.42 -8.67
CA HIS A 97 -14.34 -9.73 -7.47
C HIS A 97 -13.18 -8.75 -7.25
N TRP A 98 -12.44 -8.42 -8.30
CA TRP A 98 -11.37 -7.42 -8.28
C TRP A 98 -11.86 -6.04 -7.84
N PHE A 99 -12.96 -5.57 -8.42
CA PHE A 99 -13.56 -4.28 -8.07
C PHE A 99 -14.06 -4.24 -6.63
N LEU A 100 -14.70 -5.31 -6.16
CA LEU A 100 -15.14 -5.40 -4.77
C LEU A 100 -13.94 -5.43 -3.80
N ALA A 101 -12.90 -6.19 -4.12
CA ALA A 101 -11.68 -6.27 -3.31
C ALA A 101 -10.96 -4.91 -3.22
N SER A 102 -10.88 -4.14 -4.33
CA SER A 102 -10.27 -2.82 -4.31
C SER A 102 -11.04 -1.83 -3.42
N LEU A 103 -12.38 -1.85 -3.48
CA LEU A 103 -13.21 -0.99 -2.63
C LEU A 103 -13.04 -1.28 -1.13
N VAL A 104 -12.85 -2.56 -0.76
CA VAL A 104 -12.60 -2.96 0.63
C VAL A 104 -11.21 -2.51 1.08
N LEU A 105 -10.18 -2.75 0.27
CA LEU A 105 -8.80 -2.37 0.58
C LEU A 105 -8.63 -0.85 0.71
N GLU A 106 -9.28 -0.05 -0.13
CA GLU A 106 -9.24 1.41 -0.06
C GLU A 106 -9.82 1.95 1.26
N LYS A 107 -10.96 1.41 1.70
CA LYS A 107 -11.56 1.80 2.99
C LYS A 107 -10.66 1.45 4.18
N PHE A 108 -10.05 0.28 4.14
CA PHE A 108 -9.12 -0.15 5.18
C PHE A 108 -7.85 0.72 5.22
N LEU A 109 -7.32 1.08 4.04
CA LEU A 109 -6.19 1.99 3.91
C LEU A 109 -6.52 3.39 4.44
N LEU A 110 -7.71 3.90 4.16
CA LEU A 110 -8.18 5.18 4.69
C LEU A 110 -8.22 5.17 6.22
N PHE A 111 -8.75 4.09 6.82
CA PHE A 111 -8.77 3.94 8.27
C PHE A 111 -7.35 3.91 8.86
N SER A 112 -6.45 3.11 8.29
CA SER A 112 -5.05 3.05 8.72
C SER A 112 -4.35 4.42 8.63
N ARG A 113 -4.65 5.21 7.59
CA ARG A 113 -4.07 6.57 7.45
C ARG A 113 -4.54 7.50 8.55
N LEU A 114 -5.84 7.51 8.82
CA LEU A 114 -6.40 8.33 9.88
C LEU A 114 -5.83 7.93 11.24
N TYR A 115 -5.66 6.63 11.47
CA TYR A 115 -5.03 6.11 12.68
C TYR A 115 -3.58 6.59 12.84
N LEU A 116 -2.73 6.43 11.82
CA LEU A 116 -1.33 6.89 11.92
C LEU A 116 -1.23 8.39 12.17
N VAL A 117 -2.08 9.20 11.54
CA VAL A 117 -2.12 10.64 11.79
C VAL A 117 -2.58 10.92 13.22
N ALA A 118 -3.67 10.31 13.68
CA ALA A 118 -4.18 10.50 15.03
C ALA A 118 -3.15 10.09 16.10
N GLU A 119 -2.52 8.94 15.94
CA GLU A 119 -1.51 8.42 16.86
C GLU A 119 -0.23 9.28 16.84
N SER A 120 0.17 9.79 15.66
CA SER A 120 1.31 10.71 15.56
C SER A 120 1.06 12.05 16.25
N LEU A 121 -0.20 12.49 16.33
CA LEU A 121 -0.56 13.69 17.10
C LEU A 121 -0.69 13.39 18.58
N ALA A 122 -1.21 12.20 18.94
CA ALA A 122 -1.29 11.76 20.32
C ALA A 122 0.10 11.61 20.94
N SER A 123 1.08 11.11 20.19
CA SER A 123 2.46 10.95 20.66
C SER A 123 3.16 12.28 20.99
N LEU A 124 2.78 13.38 20.34
CA LEU A 124 3.28 14.73 20.69
C LEU A 124 2.86 15.18 22.09
N ARG A 125 1.79 14.60 22.65
CA ARG A 125 1.30 14.94 24.00
C ARG A 125 2.20 14.38 25.11
N SER A 126 2.88 13.26 24.86
CA SER A 126 3.71 12.58 25.87
C SER A 126 5.13 12.35 25.33
N PRO A 127 5.93 13.42 25.20
CA PRO A 127 7.29 13.27 24.70
C PRO A 127 8.16 12.55 25.73
N ALA A 128 9.18 11.84 25.25
CA ALA A 128 10.07 11.07 26.11
C ALA A 128 10.75 11.96 27.17
N ASN A 129 10.97 11.44 28.38
CA ASN A 129 11.45 12.20 29.54
C ASN A 129 12.75 13.01 29.31
N GLY A 130 13.56 12.66 28.30
CA GLY A 130 14.77 13.39 27.91
C GLY A 130 14.57 14.57 26.95
N THR A 131 13.35 14.87 26.52
CA THR A 131 13.08 16.03 25.64
C THR A 131 13.07 17.37 26.37
N TYR A 132 12.79 17.36 27.67
CA TYR A 132 12.81 18.55 28.52
C TYR A 132 14.15 18.78 29.23
N THR A 133 15.10 17.86 29.11
CA THR A 133 16.44 18.08 29.64
C THR A 133 17.14 19.10 28.75
N THR A 134 17.49 20.24 29.32
CA THR A 134 18.32 21.24 28.64
C THR A 134 19.62 20.61 28.21
N VAL A 135 19.96 20.73 26.92
CA VAL A 135 21.27 20.31 26.40
C VAL A 135 22.34 21.11 27.13
N ASP A 136 23.22 20.42 27.85
CA ASP A 136 24.34 21.06 28.53
C ASP A 136 25.45 21.35 27.51
N TRP A 137 25.34 22.49 26.85
CA TRP A 137 26.28 22.93 25.82
C TRP A 137 27.71 23.04 26.35
N THR A 138 27.87 23.20 27.66
CA THR A 138 29.16 23.32 28.36
C THR A 138 29.97 22.02 28.28
N GLU A 139 29.31 20.86 28.14
CA GLU A 139 29.97 19.56 27.98
C GLU A 139 30.60 19.37 26.59
N TYR A 140 30.06 20.06 25.57
CA TYR A 140 30.54 19.98 24.19
C TYR A 140 31.63 21.01 23.86
N ILE A 141 31.87 21.99 24.74
CA ILE A 141 32.94 22.96 24.58
C ILE A 141 34.20 22.38 25.22
N PRO A 142 35.28 22.12 24.46
CA PRO A 142 36.54 21.64 25.04
C PRO A 142 37.08 22.71 25.99
N HIS A 143 37.00 22.44 27.29
CA HIS A 143 37.61 23.25 28.33
C HIS A 143 38.95 22.62 28.73
N PHE A 144 40.01 23.41 28.66
CA PHE A 144 41.31 23.01 29.17
C PHE A 144 41.30 23.25 30.69
N SER A 145 41.37 22.18 31.48
CA SER A 145 41.55 22.25 32.94
C SER A 145 42.93 22.78 33.31
#